data_AF-A0A918DJB5-F1
#
_entry.id   AF-A0A918DJB5-F1
#
_cell.length_a   1.000
_cell.length_b   1.000
_cell.length_c   1.000
_cell.angle_alpha   90.00
_cell.angle_beta   90.00
_cell.angle_gamma   90.00
#
_symmetry.space_group_name_H-M   'P 1'
#
loop_
_entity.id
_entity.type
_entity.pdbx_description
1 polymer ?
#
loop_
_entity_poly.entity_id
_entity_poly.type
_entity_poly.pdbx_seq_one_letter_code
_entity_poly.pdbx_strand_id
1 'polypeptide(L)'
;MIRPVFIRNGGRYFLTDLVIYADGAIDAWGLTDLDGLRRHLETGWVATSLKPGAWASAHQLASWKLVEPSMSVTADDLLGQVADAIEQLNGRPDSSQRCWLAIEKYMDTRSEEDRRALREAYSAIPEIDRIYVLGDMDRKDVPLRVLITELGETLPVQWQPYDPEVVTEDDRAEAIRYFEEALSYRRTARPAPPDDLESVEASAITLYQTVFPQGWPEDPGILVLRNEYPADIEVGGVTYPTVTHAYWALSTADRAARERIMRAERPYDAETLAKETDRVDGWASVRAAVMMRLLRAKFTQHPALADILAGTGSARIHYTGMGSHYWHAAGERGRNWTGRLLELVRAELHAERLGLVMDD
;
A
#
# COMPACT_ATOMS: atom_id res chain seq x y z
N MET A 1 -5.18 -2.71 2.77
CA MET A 1 -4.66 -4.07 2.50
C MET A 1 -5.76 -4.88 1.80
N ILE A 2 -5.42 -5.89 1.00
CA ILE A 2 -6.40 -6.75 0.32
C ILE A 2 -6.15 -8.21 0.70
N ARG A 3 -7.23 -8.98 0.90
CA ARG A 3 -7.15 -10.41 1.18
C ARG A 3 -8.22 -11.21 0.41
N PRO A 4 -7.88 -12.31 -0.25
CA PRO A 4 -8.87 -13.14 -0.94
C PRO A 4 -9.76 -13.88 0.05
N VAL A 5 -11.08 -13.86 -0.18
CA VAL A 5 -12.10 -14.58 0.59
C VAL A 5 -13.17 -15.16 -0.32
N PHE A 6 -13.98 -16.09 0.19
CA PHE A 6 -15.21 -16.51 -0.48
C PHE A 6 -16.43 -15.84 0.15
N ILE A 7 -17.24 -15.15 -0.64
CA ILE A 7 -18.57 -14.69 -0.22
C ILE A 7 -19.60 -15.74 -0.60
N ARG A 8 -20.45 -16.14 0.34
CA ARG A 8 -21.58 -17.04 0.11
C ARG A 8 -22.85 -16.24 -0.14
N ASN A 9 -23.32 -16.27 -1.39
CA ASN A 9 -24.57 -15.60 -1.78
C ASN A 9 -25.39 -16.50 -2.71
N GLY A 10 -26.72 -16.57 -2.50
CA GLY A 10 -27.62 -17.35 -3.35
C GLY A 10 -27.25 -18.85 -3.49
N GLY A 11 -26.65 -19.44 -2.45
CA GLY A 11 -26.21 -20.85 -2.48
C GLY A 11 -24.95 -21.12 -3.32
N ARG A 12 -24.24 -20.07 -3.74
CA ARG A 12 -22.97 -20.13 -4.46
C ARG A 12 -21.88 -19.40 -3.68
N TYR A 13 -20.63 -19.67 -4.04
CA TYR A 13 -19.45 -19.02 -3.48
C TYR A 13 -18.80 -18.11 -4.53
N PHE A 14 -18.33 -16.95 -4.10
CA PHE A 14 -17.70 -15.96 -4.96
C PHE A 14 -16.33 -15.64 -4.39
N LEU A 15 -15.28 -16.03 -5.10
CA LEU A 15 -13.92 -15.61 -4.78
C LEU A 15 -13.82 -14.12 -5.08
N THR A 16 -13.54 -13.34 -4.05
CA THR A 16 -13.45 -11.89 -4.10
C THR A 16 -12.38 -11.40 -3.13
N ASP A 17 -12.01 -10.15 -3.31
CA ASP A 17 -11.13 -9.45 -2.41
C ASP A 17 -11.92 -8.82 -1.26
N LEU A 18 -11.48 -9.08 -0.04
CA LEU A 18 -11.83 -8.34 1.16
C LEU A 18 -10.84 -7.18 1.28
N VAL A 19 -11.37 -5.95 1.26
CA VAL A 19 -10.55 -4.73 1.32
C VAL A 19 -10.56 -4.20 2.75
N ILE A 20 -9.37 -3.95 3.29
CA ILE A 20 -9.16 -3.50 4.67
C ILE A 20 -8.57 -2.08 4.63
N TYR A 21 -9.21 -1.15 5.30
CA TYR A 21 -8.82 0.24 5.38
C TYR A 21 -8.16 0.56 6.74
N ALA A 22 -7.34 1.61 6.78
CA ALA A 22 -6.62 2.01 7.99
C ALA A 22 -7.56 2.46 9.12
N ASP A 23 -8.71 3.03 8.78
CA ASP A 23 -9.74 3.44 9.76
C ASP A 23 -10.53 2.27 10.36
N GLY A 24 -10.20 1.02 9.99
CA GLY A 24 -10.89 -0.18 10.45
C GLY A 24 -12.13 -0.54 9.64
N ALA A 25 -12.46 0.22 8.60
CA ALA A 25 -13.48 -0.18 7.65
C ALA A 25 -13.01 -1.40 6.84
N ILE A 26 -13.96 -2.29 6.52
CA ILE A 26 -13.75 -3.52 5.79
C ILE A 26 -14.84 -3.62 4.72
N ASP A 27 -14.46 -3.78 3.45
CA ASP A 27 -15.41 -4.07 2.37
C ASP A 27 -15.37 -5.55 2.01
N ALA A 28 -16.52 -6.22 2.18
CA ALA A 28 -16.73 -7.62 1.86
C ALA A 28 -18.09 -7.80 1.14
N TRP A 29 -18.24 -7.11 0.00
CA TRP A 29 -19.52 -6.90 -0.71
C TRP A 29 -20.50 -6.06 0.12
N GLY A 30 -19.97 -4.99 0.69
CA GLY A 30 -20.65 -4.13 1.65
C GLY A 30 -19.69 -3.71 2.74
N LEU A 31 -19.74 -2.42 3.08
CA LEU A 31 -18.87 -1.85 4.09
C LEU A 31 -19.32 -2.30 5.49
N THR A 32 -18.36 -2.74 6.30
CA THR A 32 -18.54 -3.20 7.67
C THR A 32 -17.32 -2.83 8.51
N ASP A 33 -17.41 -3.02 9.82
CA ASP A 33 -16.28 -3.01 10.76
C ASP A 33 -15.89 -4.45 11.17
N LEU A 34 -14.93 -4.58 12.08
CA LEU A 34 -14.42 -5.88 12.55
C LEU A 34 -15.52 -6.72 13.24
N ASP A 35 -16.43 -6.09 13.99
CA ASP A 35 -17.56 -6.77 14.61
C ASP A 35 -18.58 -7.25 13.59
N GLY A 36 -18.80 -6.50 12.52
CA GLY A 36 -19.64 -6.96 11.42
C GLY A 36 -18.95 -8.01 10.55
N LEU A 37 -17.62 -7.99 10.41
CA LEU A 37 -16.88 -9.13 9.83
C LEU A 37 -17.08 -10.39 10.68
N ARG A 38 -17.00 -10.30 12.02
CA ARG A 38 -17.30 -11.41 12.91
C ARG A 38 -18.71 -11.97 12.65
N ARG A 39 -19.73 -11.11 12.56
CA ARG A 39 -21.10 -11.52 12.20
C ARG A 39 -21.18 -12.16 10.81
N HIS A 40 -20.44 -11.64 9.83
CA HIS A 40 -20.38 -12.23 8.49
C HIS A 40 -19.74 -13.62 8.49
N LEU A 41 -18.75 -13.86 9.34
CA LEU A 41 -18.13 -15.18 9.51
C LEU A 41 -19.09 -16.15 10.20
N GLU A 42 -19.75 -15.73 11.28
CA GLU A 42 -20.74 -16.52 12.03
C GLU A 42 -21.93 -16.94 11.15
N THR A 43 -22.43 -16.02 10.33
CA THR A 43 -23.52 -16.29 9.38
C THR A 43 -23.06 -17.06 8.15
N GLY A 44 -21.75 -17.22 7.96
CA GLY A 44 -21.13 -17.80 6.77
C GLY A 44 -21.34 -16.96 5.51
N TRP A 45 -21.61 -15.66 5.63
CA TRP A 45 -21.57 -14.70 4.51
C TRP A 45 -20.15 -14.62 3.95
N VAL A 46 -19.16 -14.39 4.83
CA VAL A 46 -17.75 -14.67 4.51
C VAL A 46 -17.48 -16.12 4.90
N ALA A 47 -17.13 -16.94 3.92
CA ALA A 47 -17.03 -18.37 4.07
C ALA A 47 -15.60 -18.82 4.38
N THR A 48 -15.42 -19.44 5.54
CA THR A 48 -14.23 -20.21 5.93
C THR A 48 -14.45 -21.72 5.83
N SER A 49 -15.63 -22.13 5.36
CA SER A 49 -15.95 -23.51 4.96
C SER A 49 -16.77 -23.52 3.67
N LEU A 50 -16.42 -24.44 2.78
CA LEU A 50 -17.06 -24.55 1.46
C LEU A 50 -17.77 -25.90 1.34
N LYS A 51 -18.96 -25.89 0.76
CA LYS A 51 -19.78 -27.09 0.61
C LYS A 51 -19.39 -27.89 -0.66
N PRO A 52 -19.06 -29.19 -0.56
CA PRO A 52 -18.94 -30.07 -1.72
C PRO A 52 -20.19 -30.01 -2.62
N GLY A 53 -19.97 -29.98 -3.92
CA GLY A 53 -21.01 -29.89 -4.94
C GLY A 53 -21.58 -28.49 -5.17
N ALA A 54 -21.22 -27.49 -4.36
CA ALA A 54 -21.62 -26.10 -4.61
C ALA A 54 -20.84 -25.49 -5.77
N TRP A 55 -21.41 -24.45 -6.38
CA TRP A 55 -20.72 -23.66 -7.40
C TRP A 55 -19.89 -22.56 -6.74
N ALA A 56 -18.66 -22.40 -7.23
CA ALA A 56 -17.80 -21.28 -6.94
C ALA A 56 -17.49 -20.50 -8.23
N SER A 57 -17.19 -19.21 -8.11
CA SER A 57 -16.75 -18.41 -9.25
C SER A 57 -15.73 -17.34 -8.85
N ALA A 58 -14.79 -17.08 -9.75
CA ALA A 58 -13.95 -15.89 -9.74
C ALA A 58 -14.43 -14.95 -10.84
N HIS A 59 -14.74 -13.70 -10.48
CA HIS A 59 -15.39 -12.74 -11.37
C HIS A 59 -14.61 -12.55 -12.69
N GLN A 60 -15.31 -12.64 -13.84
CA GLN A 60 -14.75 -12.57 -15.19
C GLN A 60 -13.62 -13.57 -15.53
N LEU A 61 -13.34 -14.53 -14.64
CA LEU A 61 -12.28 -15.52 -14.83
C LEU A 61 -12.86 -16.89 -15.13
N ALA A 62 -13.60 -17.46 -14.16
CA ALA A 62 -14.13 -18.82 -14.28
C ALA A 62 -15.26 -19.09 -13.28
N SER A 63 -16.02 -20.15 -13.55
CA SER A 63 -16.91 -20.79 -12.58
C SER A 63 -16.67 -22.29 -12.58
N TRP A 64 -16.74 -22.91 -11.41
CA TRP A 64 -16.47 -24.34 -11.25
C TRP A 64 -17.32 -24.93 -10.12
N LYS A 65 -17.45 -26.25 -10.13
CA LYS A 65 -18.14 -27.01 -9.09
C LYS A 65 -17.12 -27.58 -8.12
N LEU A 66 -17.33 -27.36 -6.83
CA LEU A 66 -16.44 -27.86 -5.78
C LEU A 66 -16.63 -29.37 -5.63
N VAL A 67 -15.54 -30.13 -5.59
CA VAL A 67 -15.58 -31.59 -5.39
C VAL A 67 -15.17 -31.91 -3.97
N GLU A 68 -13.92 -31.62 -3.61
CA GLU A 68 -13.35 -31.81 -2.28
C GLU A 68 -12.70 -30.50 -1.81
N PRO A 69 -13.50 -29.47 -1.49
CA PRO A 69 -12.92 -28.20 -1.06
C PRO A 69 -12.30 -28.32 0.33
N SER A 70 -11.10 -27.76 0.49
CA SER A 70 -10.43 -27.60 1.78
C SER A 70 -10.09 -26.12 2.00
N MET A 71 -10.30 -25.63 3.23
CA MET A 71 -9.91 -24.31 3.66
C MET A 71 -8.86 -24.45 4.76
N SER A 72 -7.77 -23.69 4.66
CA SER A 72 -6.69 -23.70 5.66
C SER A 72 -6.89 -22.65 6.76
N VAL A 73 -7.81 -21.70 6.56
CA VAL A 73 -8.03 -20.54 7.43
C VAL A 73 -9.37 -20.71 8.13
N THR A 74 -9.37 -20.61 9.46
CA THR A 74 -10.60 -20.62 10.26
C THR A 74 -11.24 -19.22 10.33
N ALA A 75 -12.44 -19.13 10.92
CA ALA A 75 -13.07 -17.83 11.16
C ALA A 75 -12.23 -16.95 12.10
N ASP A 76 -11.69 -17.53 13.18
CA ASP A 76 -10.88 -16.81 14.16
C ASP A 76 -9.54 -16.37 13.55
N ASP A 77 -8.92 -17.22 12.73
CA ASP A 77 -7.70 -16.85 11.99
C ASP A 77 -7.94 -15.65 11.09
N LEU A 78 -8.99 -15.70 10.27
CA LEU A 78 -9.31 -14.63 9.33
C LEU A 78 -9.60 -13.32 10.09
N LEU A 79 -10.35 -13.40 11.18
CA LEU A 79 -10.66 -12.22 12.00
C LEU A 79 -9.40 -11.61 12.61
N GLY A 80 -8.52 -12.44 13.19
CA GLY A 80 -7.25 -11.99 13.77
C GLY A 80 -6.31 -11.40 12.72
N GLN A 81 -6.25 -12.01 11.53
CA GLN A 81 -5.47 -11.50 10.40
C GLN A 81 -5.97 -10.15 9.88
N VAL A 82 -7.30 -9.94 9.86
CA VAL A 82 -7.85 -8.63 9.50
C VAL A 82 -7.55 -7.59 10.58
N ALA A 83 -7.62 -7.96 11.86
CA ALA A 83 -7.23 -7.08 12.96
C ALA A 83 -5.75 -6.67 12.86
N ASP A 84 -4.85 -7.61 12.62
CA ASP A 84 -3.42 -7.33 12.43
C ASP A 84 -3.16 -6.46 11.20
N ALA A 85 -3.89 -6.69 10.10
CA ALA A 85 -3.81 -5.83 8.92
C ALA A 85 -4.21 -4.37 9.23
N ILE A 86 -5.21 -4.16 10.09
CA ILE A 86 -5.60 -2.81 10.55
C ILE A 86 -4.46 -2.18 11.36
N GLU A 87 -3.84 -2.91 12.27
CA GLU A 87 -2.70 -2.40 13.07
C GLU A 87 -1.53 -2.01 12.16
N GLN A 88 -1.16 -2.87 11.20
CA GLN A 88 -0.11 -2.59 10.23
C GLN A 88 -0.40 -1.35 9.38
N LEU A 89 -1.65 -1.17 8.92
CA LEU A 89 -2.05 0.01 8.16
C LEU A 89 -1.99 1.31 8.97
N ASN A 90 -2.04 1.21 10.30
CA ASN A 90 -1.88 2.34 11.23
C ASN A 90 -0.44 2.51 11.74
N GLY A 91 0.51 1.69 11.27
CA GLY A 91 1.89 1.69 11.78
C GLY A 91 2.00 1.28 13.25
N ARG A 92 1.00 0.56 13.79
CA ARG A 92 1.00 0.05 15.15
C ARG A 92 1.47 -1.42 15.18
N PRO A 93 2.02 -1.90 16.30
CA PRO A 93 2.48 -3.28 16.40
C PRO A 93 1.34 -4.28 16.20
N ASP A 94 1.46 -5.20 15.25
CA ASP A 94 0.55 -6.34 15.08
C ASP A 94 0.75 -7.43 16.16
N SER A 95 -0.04 -8.51 16.13
CA SER A 95 0.05 -9.60 17.12
C SER A 95 1.44 -10.24 17.19
N SER A 96 2.11 -10.42 16.05
CA SER A 96 3.44 -11.02 15.98
C SER A 96 4.51 -10.09 16.56
N GLN A 97 4.43 -8.79 16.26
CA GLN A 97 5.31 -7.77 16.82
C GLN A 97 5.10 -7.63 18.34
N ARG A 98 3.84 -7.65 18.82
CA ARG A 98 3.52 -7.67 20.25
C ARG A 98 4.07 -8.92 20.94
N CYS A 99 4.03 -10.07 20.28
CA CYS A 99 4.64 -11.29 20.80
C CYS A 99 6.16 -11.16 20.92
N TRP A 100 6.84 -10.59 19.92
CA TRP A 100 8.29 -10.31 20.01
C TRP A 100 8.66 -9.36 21.15
N LEU A 101 7.85 -8.33 21.41
CA LEU A 101 8.04 -7.45 22.58
C LEU A 101 7.90 -8.22 23.90
N ALA A 102 6.93 -9.15 23.98
CA ALA A 102 6.77 -10.00 25.14
C ALA A 102 7.93 -11.01 25.29
N ILE A 103 8.49 -11.51 24.19
CA ILE A 103 9.69 -12.35 24.20
C ILE A 103 10.84 -11.57 24.81
N GLU A 104 11.15 -10.37 24.30
CA GLU A 104 12.23 -9.55 24.83
C GLU A 104 12.06 -9.26 26.32
N LYS A 105 10.86 -8.85 26.74
CA LYS A 105 10.56 -8.60 28.15
C LYS A 105 10.78 -9.84 29.02
N TYR A 106 10.27 -11.00 28.60
CA TYR A 106 10.50 -12.26 29.31
C TYR A 106 11.98 -12.63 29.35
N MET A 107 12.73 -12.41 28.28
CA MET A 107 14.16 -12.73 28.20
C MET A 107 15.00 -11.85 29.15
N ASP A 108 14.60 -10.59 29.36
CA ASP A 108 15.26 -9.68 30.28
C ASP A 108 14.92 -9.96 31.76
N THR A 109 13.67 -10.33 32.08
CA THR A 109 13.22 -10.51 33.47
C THR A 109 13.28 -11.95 33.97
N ARG A 110 13.07 -12.91 33.06
CA ARG A 110 12.85 -14.34 33.35
C ARG A 110 11.73 -14.61 34.35
N SER A 111 10.80 -13.66 34.51
CA SER A 111 9.74 -13.78 35.50
C SER A 111 8.62 -14.69 34.99
N GLU A 112 7.95 -15.38 35.92
CA GLU A 112 6.79 -16.22 35.61
C GLU A 112 5.58 -15.38 35.16
N GLU A 113 5.47 -14.15 35.66
CA GLU A 113 4.45 -13.21 35.21
C GLU A 113 4.63 -12.85 33.73
N ASP A 114 5.86 -12.52 33.32
CA ASP A 114 6.15 -12.19 31.92
C ASP A 114 6.07 -13.41 31.01
N ARG A 115 6.35 -14.62 31.51
CA ARG A 115 6.14 -15.86 30.75
C ARG A 115 4.66 -16.10 30.46
N ARG A 116 3.78 -15.82 31.42
CA ARG A 116 2.32 -15.90 31.20
C ARG A 116 1.83 -14.82 30.23
N ALA A 117 2.35 -13.60 30.35
CA ALA A 117 2.06 -12.53 29.38
C ALA A 117 2.55 -12.90 27.96
N LEU A 118 3.70 -13.56 27.85
CA LEU A 118 4.20 -14.09 26.58
C LEU A 118 3.29 -15.19 26.01
N ARG A 119 2.82 -16.12 26.85
CA ARG A 119 1.85 -17.15 26.44
C ARG A 119 0.56 -16.52 25.90
N GLU A 120 0.06 -15.46 26.56
CA GLU A 120 -1.11 -14.70 26.10
C GLU A 120 -0.84 -14.01 24.76
N ALA A 121 0.30 -13.32 24.63
CA ALA A 121 0.68 -12.65 23.40
C ALA A 121 0.84 -13.62 22.22
N TYR A 122 1.41 -14.80 22.43
CA TYR A 122 1.48 -15.87 21.43
C TYR A 122 0.09 -16.39 21.04
N SER A 123 -0.79 -16.57 22.02
CA SER A 123 -2.16 -17.06 21.77
C SER A 123 -3.02 -16.05 20.99
N ALA A 124 -2.70 -14.76 21.08
CA ALA A 124 -3.36 -13.70 20.32
C ALA A 124 -2.98 -13.69 18.83
N ILE A 125 -1.89 -14.36 18.44
CA ILE A 125 -1.54 -14.53 17.02
C ILE A 125 -2.52 -15.53 16.39
N PRO A 126 -3.06 -15.26 15.19
CA PRO A 126 -3.80 -16.23 14.39
C PRO A 126 -3.06 -17.57 14.33
N GLU A 127 -3.75 -18.68 14.55
CA GLU A 127 -3.12 -20.00 14.70
C GLU A 127 -2.31 -20.38 13.45
N ILE A 128 -2.85 -20.09 12.26
CA ILE A 128 -2.18 -20.34 10.98
C ILE A 128 -0.87 -19.54 10.82
N ASP A 129 -0.74 -18.41 11.52
CA ASP A 129 0.42 -17.51 11.41
C ASP A 129 1.49 -17.76 12.49
N ARG A 130 1.12 -18.42 13.60
CA ARG A 130 2.03 -18.71 14.73
C ARG A 130 3.32 -19.38 14.28
N ILE A 131 3.23 -20.35 13.37
CA ILE A 131 4.37 -21.08 12.81
C ILE A 131 5.45 -20.17 12.20
N TYR A 132 5.06 -18.98 11.72
CA TYR A 132 5.95 -18.01 11.09
C TYR A 132 6.42 -16.90 12.02
N VAL A 133 5.94 -16.85 13.27
CA VAL A 133 6.19 -15.74 14.20
C VAL A 133 7.69 -15.49 14.38
N LEU A 134 8.51 -16.55 14.37
CA LEU A 134 9.94 -16.40 14.58
C LEU A 134 10.72 -16.02 13.31
N GLY A 135 10.11 -16.20 12.12
CA GLY A 135 10.79 -16.06 10.83
C GLY A 135 11.83 -17.15 10.54
N ASP A 136 11.90 -18.17 11.40
CA ASP A 136 12.82 -19.30 11.29
C ASP A 136 12.06 -20.50 10.72
N MET A 137 12.38 -20.89 9.48
CA MET A 137 11.67 -21.99 8.81
C MET A 137 12.14 -23.38 9.27
N ASP A 138 13.31 -23.46 9.89
CA ASP A 138 13.88 -24.70 10.39
C ASP A 138 13.30 -25.02 11.77
N ARG A 139 13.29 -24.05 12.69
CA ARG A 139 12.76 -24.25 14.05
C ARG A 139 11.31 -23.80 14.22
N LYS A 140 10.75 -23.05 13.27
CA LYS A 140 9.35 -22.55 13.29
C LYS A 140 9.06 -21.79 14.58
N ASP A 141 7.95 -22.10 15.24
CA ASP A 141 7.56 -21.56 16.54
C ASP A 141 7.87 -22.50 17.71
N VAL A 142 8.57 -23.61 17.48
CA VAL A 142 8.87 -24.61 18.51
C VAL A 142 9.62 -24.02 19.70
N PRO A 143 10.70 -23.22 19.52
CA PRO A 143 11.39 -22.62 20.66
C PRO A 143 10.46 -21.76 21.53
N LEU A 144 9.56 -21.01 20.90
CA LEU A 144 8.60 -20.17 21.60
C LEU A 144 7.59 -21.02 22.38
N ARG A 145 7.06 -22.08 21.76
CA ARG A 145 6.11 -22.99 22.39
C ARG A 145 6.74 -23.73 23.58
N VAL A 146 7.99 -24.12 23.48
CA VAL A 146 8.77 -24.71 24.58
C VAL A 146 8.90 -23.70 25.73
N LEU A 147 9.19 -22.42 25.44
CA LEU A 147 9.26 -21.39 26.48
C LEU A 147 7.93 -21.20 27.22
N ILE A 148 6.80 -21.16 26.50
CA ILE A 148 5.52 -20.82 27.13
C ILE A 148 4.81 -22.01 27.77
N THR A 149 5.13 -23.25 27.41
CA THR A 149 4.51 -24.48 27.97
C THR A 149 5.03 -24.75 29.39
N GLU A 150 4.27 -25.41 30.28
CA GLU A 150 4.80 -25.76 31.60
C GLU A 150 5.82 -26.92 31.51
N LEU A 151 6.71 -27.02 32.50
CA LEU A 151 7.59 -28.18 32.61
C LEU A 151 6.77 -29.45 32.89
N GLY A 152 7.06 -30.52 32.16
CA GLY A 152 6.33 -31.79 32.27
C GLY A 152 5.01 -31.84 31.49
N GLU A 153 4.61 -30.77 30.81
CA GLU A 153 3.46 -30.78 29.91
C GLU A 153 3.84 -31.22 28.49
N THR A 154 2.88 -31.86 27.81
CA THR A 154 3.02 -32.30 26.42
C THR A 154 3.00 -31.09 25.47
N LEU A 155 3.91 -31.09 24.51
CA LEU A 155 3.92 -30.08 23.45
C LEU A 155 2.86 -30.45 22.38
N PRO A 156 1.82 -29.61 22.14
CA PRO A 156 0.60 -30.06 21.42
C PRO A 156 0.76 -30.54 19.98
N VAL A 157 1.80 -30.09 19.28
CA VAL A 157 2.07 -30.31 17.86
C VAL A 157 3.57 -30.44 17.65
N GLN A 158 4.01 -31.56 17.06
CA GLN A 158 5.38 -31.78 16.63
C GLN A 158 5.49 -31.52 15.13
N TRP A 159 6.34 -30.59 14.73
CA TRP A 159 6.65 -30.28 13.35
C TRP A 159 7.82 -31.13 12.83
N GLN A 160 8.71 -31.55 13.72
CA GLN A 160 9.91 -32.31 13.44
C GLN A 160 10.02 -33.54 14.35
N PRO A 161 10.68 -34.63 13.91
CA PRO A 161 10.80 -35.86 14.70
C PRO A 161 11.54 -35.69 16.04
N TYR A 162 12.31 -34.61 16.16
CA TYR A 162 13.12 -34.28 17.34
C TYR A 162 12.53 -33.12 18.15
N ASP A 163 11.31 -32.68 17.84
CA ASP A 163 10.59 -31.77 18.72
C ASP A 163 10.24 -32.50 20.04
N PRO A 164 10.40 -31.84 21.19
CA PRO A 164 10.15 -32.50 22.47
C PRO A 164 8.67 -32.88 22.58
N GLU A 165 8.41 -34.13 22.98
CA GLU A 165 7.06 -34.60 23.30
C GLU A 165 6.56 -33.99 24.61
N VAL A 166 7.45 -33.89 25.60
CA VAL A 166 7.20 -33.27 26.90
C VAL A 166 8.29 -32.23 27.14
N VAL A 167 7.90 -31.06 27.63
CA VAL A 167 8.86 -29.98 27.86
C VAL A 167 9.69 -30.24 29.11
N THR A 168 10.99 -30.43 28.93
CA THR A 168 11.97 -30.62 30.01
C THR A 168 12.71 -29.32 30.35
N GLU A 169 13.48 -29.34 31.44
CA GLU A 169 14.38 -28.23 31.80
C GLU A 169 15.45 -28.00 30.73
N ASP A 170 15.97 -29.06 30.12
CA ASP A 170 16.98 -29.01 29.06
C ASP A 170 16.42 -28.36 27.78
N ASP A 171 15.19 -28.71 27.39
CA ASP A 171 14.50 -28.09 26.25
C ASP A 171 14.29 -26.60 26.48
N ARG A 172 13.87 -26.21 27.70
CA ARG A 172 13.71 -24.81 28.07
C ARG A 172 15.05 -24.08 28.01
N ALA A 173 16.12 -24.67 28.51
CA ALA A 173 17.46 -24.08 28.44
C ALA A 173 17.93 -23.91 26.99
N GLU A 174 17.61 -24.84 26.07
CA GLU A 174 17.89 -24.68 24.63
C GLU A 174 17.08 -23.54 24.02
N ALA A 175 15.77 -23.48 24.29
CA ALA A 175 14.94 -22.40 23.80
C ALA A 175 15.42 -21.03 24.32
N ILE A 176 15.89 -20.95 25.56
CA ILE A 176 16.51 -19.75 26.10
C ILE A 176 17.75 -19.33 25.29
N ARG A 177 18.67 -20.26 25.01
CA ARG A 177 19.86 -19.96 24.19
C ARG A 177 19.50 -19.49 22.78
N TYR A 178 18.49 -20.12 22.18
CA TYR A 178 17.96 -19.71 20.87
C TYR A 178 17.55 -18.23 20.88
N PHE A 179 16.80 -17.80 21.89
CA PHE A 179 16.34 -16.41 21.95
C PHE A 179 17.44 -15.43 22.35
N GLU A 180 18.46 -15.84 23.11
CA GLU A 180 19.64 -15.01 23.37
C GLU A 180 20.38 -14.68 22.07
N GLU A 181 20.58 -15.69 21.21
CA GLU A 181 21.17 -15.52 19.88
C GLU A 181 20.27 -14.67 18.97
N ALA A 182 18.98 -15.02 18.86
CA ALA A 182 18.03 -14.30 18.00
C ALA A 182 17.89 -12.82 18.39
N LEU A 183 17.85 -12.50 19.69
CA LEU A 183 17.81 -11.12 20.18
C LEU A 183 19.14 -10.41 19.98
N SER A 184 20.29 -11.11 20.10
CA SER A 184 21.59 -10.52 19.77
C SER A 184 21.64 -10.07 18.32
N TYR A 185 21.18 -10.90 17.38
CA TYR A 185 21.07 -10.53 15.97
C TYR A 185 20.09 -9.38 15.74
N ARG A 186 18.93 -9.37 16.39
CA ARG A 186 17.97 -8.26 16.26
C ARG A 186 18.50 -6.94 16.81
N ARG A 187 19.18 -6.96 17.96
CA ARG A 187 19.79 -5.78 18.60
C ARG A 187 21.01 -5.26 17.82
N THR A 188 21.71 -6.13 17.09
CA THR A 188 22.87 -5.78 16.26
C THR A 188 22.56 -5.66 14.77
N ALA A 189 21.31 -5.94 14.36
CA ALA A 189 20.85 -5.72 13.00
C ALA A 189 21.16 -4.27 12.63
N ARG A 190 21.84 -4.09 11.48
CA ARG A 190 22.22 -2.77 11.00
C ARG A 190 20.98 -1.88 11.02
N PRO A 191 21.05 -0.67 11.61
CA PRO A 191 19.96 0.28 11.47
C PRO A 191 19.66 0.40 9.97
N ALA A 192 18.37 0.55 9.64
CA ALA A 192 17.98 0.90 8.29
C ALA A 192 18.87 2.05 7.81
N PRO A 193 19.31 2.06 6.54
CA PRO A 193 19.97 3.22 5.96
C PRO A 193 19.27 4.50 6.44
N PRO A 194 20.01 5.56 6.80
CA PRO A 194 19.41 6.77 7.37
C PRO A 194 18.23 7.32 6.56
N ASP A 195 18.20 7.05 5.25
CA ASP A 195 17.19 7.51 4.29
C ASP A 195 16.00 6.56 4.10
N ASP A 196 15.99 5.38 4.73
CA ASP A 196 14.92 4.36 4.58
C ASP A 196 13.78 4.53 5.62
N LEU A 197 13.96 5.40 6.63
CA LEU A 197 12.95 5.70 7.65
C LEU A 197 11.97 6.79 7.16
N GLU A 198 11.17 6.48 6.15
CA GLU A 198 10.03 7.33 5.80
C GLU A 198 8.80 6.91 6.62
N SER A 199 8.59 7.52 7.79
CA SER A 199 7.26 7.54 8.38
C SER A 199 6.36 8.35 7.45
N VAL A 200 5.49 7.67 6.70
CA VAL A 200 4.44 8.31 5.89
C VAL A 200 3.38 8.86 6.84
N GLU A 201 3.70 9.95 7.54
CA GLU A 201 2.78 10.61 8.49
C GLU A 201 1.62 11.29 7.76
N ALA A 202 1.79 11.62 6.47
CA ALA A 202 0.82 12.35 5.69
C ALA A 202 -0.10 11.43 4.86
N SER A 203 -1.41 11.60 5.03
CA SER A 203 -2.43 10.91 4.23
C SER A 203 -2.28 11.24 2.75
N ALA A 204 -2.45 10.23 1.89
CA ALA A 204 -2.31 10.40 0.45
C ALA A 204 -3.34 11.40 -0.11
N ILE A 205 -2.90 12.28 -1.00
CA ILE A 205 -3.74 13.28 -1.67
C ILE A 205 -4.12 12.74 -3.04
N THR A 206 -5.41 12.75 -3.36
CA THR A 206 -5.91 12.33 -4.67
C THR A 206 -6.34 13.53 -5.51
N LEU A 207 -5.65 13.76 -6.62
CA LEU A 207 -6.00 14.76 -7.62
C LEU A 207 -6.97 14.15 -8.62
N TYR A 208 -8.26 14.37 -8.39
CA TYR A 208 -9.32 13.93 -9.28
C TYR A 208 -9.25 14.67 -10.62
N GLN A 209 -9.41 13.93 -11.72
CA GLN A 209 -9.70 14.58 -13.01
C GLN A 209 -11.12 15.13 -12.93
N THR A 210 -11.22 16.45 -12.84
CA THR A 210 -12.49 17.17 -12.79
C THR A 210 -12.60 18.07 -14.00
N VAL A 211 -13.75 18.00 -14.68
CA VAL A 211 -14.07 18.91 -15.79
C VAL A 211 -14.93 20.02 -15.22
N PHE A 212 -14.57 21.27 -15.55
CA PHE A 212 -15.32 22.45 -15.16
C PHE A 212 -15.91 23.14 -16.40
N PRO A 213 -17.11 22.75 -16.86
CA PRO A 213 -17.70 23.31 -18.08
C PRO A 213 -17.89 24.83 -18.06
N GLN A 214 -18.04 25.41 -16.86
CA GLN A 214 -18.24 26.84 -16.65
C GLN A 214 -16.99 27.58 -16.15
N GLY A 215 -15.81 26.98 -16.34
CA GLY A 215 -14.56 27.53 -15.84
C GLY A 215 -14.24 27.08 -14.41
N TRP A 216 -12.98 27.27 -14.04
CA TRP A 216 -12.43 26.83 -12.75
C TRP A 216 -13.07 27.58 -11.58
N PRO A 217 -13.23 26.94 -10.41
CA PRO A 217 -13.73 27.60 -9.21
C PRO A 217 -12.80 28.74 -8.76
N GLU A 218 -13.35 29.74 -8.07
CA GLU A 218 -12.59 30.89 -7.55
C GLU A 218 -11.53 30.46 -6.53
N ASP A 219 -11.82 29.47 -5.69
CA ASP A 219 -10.87 28.81 -4.79
C ASP A 219 -10.67 27.34 -5.21
N PRO A 220 -9.73 27.07 -6.13
CA PRO A 220 -9.45 25.72 -6.63
C PRO A 220 -8.70 24.83 -5.64
N GLY A 221 -8.18 25.37 -4.54
CA GLY A 221 -7.40 24.63 -3.55
C GLY A 221 -6.32 23.75 -4.18
N ILE A 222 -6.33 22.45 -3.86
CA ILE A 222 -5.34 21.48 -4.37
C ILE A 222 -5.45 21.22 -5.88
N LEU A 223 -6.57 21.56 -6.53
CA LEU A 223 -6.77 21.28 -7.95
C LEU A 223 -5.90 22.16 -8.85
N VAL A 224 -5.29 23.22 -8.31
CA VAL A 224 -4.27 24.00 -9.04
C VAL A 224 -3.07 23.16 -9.47
N LEU A 225 -2.83 22.00 -8.81
CA LEU A 225 -1.73 21.10 -9.15
C LEU A 225 -1.98 20.32 -10.46
N ARG A 226 -3.21 20.35 -10.99
CA ARG A 226 -3.58 19.70 -12.25
C ARG A 226 -2.86 20.30 -13.46
N ASN A 227 -2.50 19.47 -14.45
CA ASN A 227 -1.87 19.93 -15.69
C ASN A 227 -2.82 20.73 -16.59
N GLU A 228 -4.12 20.58 -16.35
CA GLU A 228 -5.20 21.28 -17.05
C GLU A 228 -5.56 22.63 -16.40
N TYR A 229 -5.02 22.92 -15.21
CA TYR A 229 -5.24 24.20 -14.53
C TYR A 229 -4.64 25.37 -15.34
N PRO A 230 -5.39 26.46 -15.57
CA PRO A 230 -4.92 27.66 -16.27
C PRO A 230 -3.81 28.33 -15.48
N ALA A 231 -2.59 28.14 -15.96
CA ALA A 231 -1.38 28.73 -15.42
C ALA A 231 -0.40 28.84 -16.58
N ASP A 232 -0.29 30.05 -17.14
CA ASP A 232 0.53 30.31 -18.30
C ASP A 232 1.99 29.97 -18.01
N ILE A 233 2.60 29.15 -18.87
CA ILE A 233 4.02 28.79 -18.73
C ILE A 233 4.80 29.22 -19.95
N GLU A 234 5.94 29.88 -19.74
CA GLU A 234 6.90 30.18 -20.79
C GLU A 234 7.96 29.08 -20.88
N VAL A 235 8.10 28.46 -22.06
CA VAL A 235 9.06 27.39 -22.31
C VAL A 235 9.70 27.59 -23.67
N GLY A 236 11.00 27.90 -23.68
CA GLY A 236 11.75 28.16 -24.91
C GLY A 236 11.28 29.42 -25.64
N GLY A 237 10.93 30.48 -24.91
CA GLY A 237 10.43 31.75 -25.45
C GLY A 237 9.00 31.69 -26.00
N VAL A 238 8.25 30.62 -25.70
CA VAL A 238 6.85 30.45 -26.12
C VAL A 238 5.98 30.25 -24.88
N THR A 239 4.92 31.05 -24.77
CA THR A 239 3.93 30.95 -23.69
C THR A 239 2.81 29.96 -24.07
N TYR A 240 2.47 29.08 -23.14
CA TYR A 240 1.38 28.10 -23.27
C TYR A 240 0.35 28.31 -22.16
N PRO A 241 -0.96 28.21 -22.43
CA PRO A 241 -1.99 28.45 -21.41
C PRO A 241 -1.97 27.49 -20.22
N THR A 242 -1.45 26.29 -20.43
CA THR A 242 -1.37 25.23 -19.42
C THR A 242 -0.19 24.29 -19.74
N VAL A 243 0.21 23.47 -18.76
CA VAL A 243 1.12 22.33 -18.98
C VAL A 243 0.60 21.37 -20.06
N THR A 244 -0.72 21.13 -20.11
CA THR A 244 -1.32 20.22 -21.11
C THR A 244 -1.14 20.71 -22.54
N HIS A 245 -1.39 22.00 -22.78
CA HIS A 245 -1.13 22.65 -24.07
C HIS A 245 0.34 22.54 -24.48
N ALA A 246 1.27 22.84 -23.58
CA ALA A 246 2.69 22.75 -23.84
C ALA A 246 3.14 21.31 -24.15
N TYR A 247 2.70 20.34 -23.35
CA TYR A 247 3.06 18.93 -23.51
C TYR A 247 2.64 18.40 -24.88
N TRP A 248 1.39 18.65 -25.28
CA TRP A 248 0.88 18.19 -26.56
C TRP A 248 1.47 18.95 -27.75
N ALA A 249 1.70 20.26 -27.63
CA ALA A 249 2.35 21.06 -28.65
C ALA A 249 3.80 20.60 -28.92
N LEU A 250 4.55 20.22 -27.88
CA LEU A 250 5.92 19.71 -27.99
C LEU A 250 5.98 18.25 -28.46
N SER A 251 4.87 17.53 -28.42
CA SER A 251 4.82 16.11 -28.77
C SER A 251 4.83 15.84 -30.27
N THR A 252 4.54 16.84 -31.11
CA THR A 252 4.43 16.71 -32.57
C THR A 252 5.56 17.43 -33.29
N ALA A 253 5.99 16.87 -34.41
CA ALA A 253 6.96 17.49 -35.32
C ALA A 253 6.30 18.46 -36.32
N ASP A 254 4.97 18.38 -36.51
CA ASP A 254 4.22 19.26 -37.41
C ASP A 254 4.03 20.64 -36.78
N ARG A 255 4.66 21.66 -37.38
CA ARG A 255 4.58 23.05 -36.93
C ARG A 255 3.15 23.61 -37.02
N ALA A 256 2.39 23.26 -38.04
CA ALA A 256 1.02 23.73 -38.19
C ALA A 256 0.10 23.08 -37.16
N ALA A 257 0.32 21.80 -36.84
CA ALA A 257 -0.36 21.13 -35.74
C ALA A 257 -0.02 21.76 -34.39
N ARG A 258 1.27 22.02 -34.14
CA ARG A 258 1.74 22.67 -32.91
C ARG A 258 1.02 23.99 -32.64
N GLU A 259 0.90 24.84 -33.66
CA GLU A 259 0.17 26.11 -33.53
C GLU A 259 -1.33 25.92 -33.27
N ARG A 260 -1.98 24.94 -33.91
CA ARG A 260 -3.39 24.61 -33.66
C ARG A 260 -3.62 24.10 -32.23
N ILE A 261 -2.74 23.22 -31.75
CA ILE A 261 -2.78 22.69 -30.38
C ILE A 261 -2.61 23.82 -29.37
N MET A 262 -1.68 24.74 -29.60
CA MET A 262 -1.45 25.89 -28.71
C MET A 262 -2.64 26.84 -28.63
N ARG A 263 -3.38 27.02 -29.73
CA ARG A 263 -4.54 27.91 -29.83
C ARG A 263 -5.86 27.23 -29.44
N ALA A 264 -5.83 25.96 -29.04
CA ALA A 264 -7.02 25.26 -28.59
C ALA A 264 -7.63 25.99 -27.38
N GLU A 265 -8.96 26.07 -27.33
CA GLU A 265 -9.65 26.74 -26.22
C GLU A 265 -9.48 25.95 -24.92
N ARG A 266 -9.49 24.62 -24.99
CA ARG A 266 -9.50 23.74 -23.83
C ARG A 266 -8.35 22.74 -23.89
N PRO A 267 -7.78 22.35 -22.73
CA PRO A 267 -6.78 21.28 -22.66
C PRO A 267 -7.20 19.96 -23.32
N TYR A 268 -8.49 19.63 -23.26
CA TYR A 268 -9.07 18.46 -23.92
C TYR A 268 -8.97 18.54 -25.45
N ASP A 269 -9.19 19.72 -26.02
CA ASP A 269 -9.12 19.94 -27.46
C ASP A 269 -7.66 19.89 -27.94
N ALA A 270 -6.74 20.44 -27.14
CA ALA A 270 -5.30 20.32 -27.38
C ALA A 270 -4.84 18.84 -27.44
N GLU A 271 -5.31 18.00 -26.51
CA GLU A 271 -5.03 16.57 -26.52
C GLU A 271 -5.62 15.88 -27.75
N THR A 272 -6.87 16.20 -28.08
CA THR A 272 -7.60 15.59 -29.20
C THR A 272 -6.90 15.89 -30.53
N LEU A 273 -6.57 17.16 -30.78
CA LEU A 273 -5.81 17.58 -31.95
C LEU A 273 -4.46 16.87 -32.04
N ALA A 274 -3.77 16.69 -30.90
CA ALA A 274 -2.47 16.04 -30.88
C ALA A 274 -2.55 14.52 -31.14
N LYS A 275 -3.69 13.87 -30.91
CA LYS A 275 -3.91 12.45 -31.26
C LYS A 275 -4.00 12.23 -32.76
N GLU A 276 -4.37 13.25 -33.53
CA GLU A 276 -4.49 13.21 -34.99
C GLU A 276 -3.16 13.49 -35.70
N THR A 277 -2.06 13.63 -34.95
CA THR A 277 -0.76 14.07 -35.48
C THR A 277 0.34 13.08 -35.14
N ASP A 278 1.30 12.96 -36.04
CA ASP A 278 2.50 12.17 -35.78
C ASP A 278 3.32 12.77 -34.64
N ARG A 279 3.85 11.89 -33.81
CA ARG A 279 4.72 12.26 -32.70
C ARG A 279 6.13 12.52 -33.20
N VAL A 280 6.88 13.33 -32.44
CA VAL A 280 8.33 13.42 -32.62
C VAL A 280 8.97 12.05 -32.39
N ASP A 281 9.97 11.70 -33.18
CA ASP A 281 10.72 10.46 -33.02
C ASP A 281 11.29 10.33 -31.61
N GLY A 282 11.13 9.14 -31.02
CA GLY A 282 11.58 8.86 -29.65
C GLY A 282 10.72 9.49 -28.54
N TRP A 283 9.55 10.08 -28.85
CA TRP A 283 8.68 10.73 -27.86
C TRP A 283 8.42 9.89 -26.61
N ALA A 284 8.18 8.58 -26.79
CA ALA A 284 7.91 7.68 -25.67
C ALA A 284 9.02 7.64 -24.62
N SER A 285 10.27 7.83 -25.02
CA SER A 285 11.45 7.83 -24.14
C SER A 285 11.68 9.18 -23.47
N VAL A 286 11.31 10.29 -24.14
CA VAL A 286 11.59 11.65 -23.64
C VAL A 286 10.40 12.30 -22.93
N ARG A 287 9.18 11.77 -23.08
CA ARG A 287 7.95 12.38 -22.57
C ARG A 287 7.95 12.69 -21.07
N ALA A 288 8.62 11.85 -20.26
CA ALA A 288 8.76 12.06 -18.82
C ALA A 288 9.63 13.28 -18.51
N ALA A 289 10.78 13.39 -19.18
CA ALA A 289 11.68 14.54 -19.04
C ALA A 289 11.00 15.84 -19.53
N VAL A 290 10.24 15.78 -20.63
CA VAL A 290 9.45 16.93 -21.11
C VAL A 290 8.42 17.34 -20.05
N MET A 291 7.61 16.40 -19.54
CA MET A 291 6.62 16.70 -18.51
C MET A 291 7.27 17.31 -17.26
N MET A 292 8.39 16.74 -16.79
CA MET A 292 9.12 17.26 -15.63
C MET A 292 9.53 18.72 -15.83
N ARG A 293 10.09 19.05 -17.00
CA ARG A 293 10.47 20.43 -17.34
C ARG A 293 9.28 21.39 -17.35
N LEU A 294 8.13 20.95 -17.85
CA LEU A 294 6.91 21.77 -17.86
C LEU A 294 6.34 21.98 -16.46
N LEU A 295 6.38 20.95 -15.60
CA LEU A 295 5.99 21.06 -14.20
C LEU A 295 6.91 22.02 -13.44
N ARG A 296 8.24 21.88 -13.59
CA ARG A 296 9.20 22.85 -13.04
C ARG A 296 8.87 24.27 -13.50
N ALA A 297 8.70 24.49 -14.80
CA ALA A 297 8.35 25.80 -15.34
C ALA A 297 7.07 26.37 -14.69
N LYS A 298 6.03 25.55 -14.52
CA LYS A 298 4.80 25.95 -13.83
C LYS A 298 5.06 26.40 -12.40
N PHE A 299 5.73 25.59 -11.59
CA PHE A 299 5.87 25.91 -10.16
C PHE A 299 6.94 26.99 -9.90
N THR A 300 7.99 27.08 -10.72
CA THR A 300 8.95 28.19 -10.66
C THR A 300 8.32 29.52 -11.07
N GLN A 301 7.48 29.54 -12.11
CA GLN A 301 6.86 30.78 -12.61
C GLN A 301 5.63 31.20 -11.81
N HIS A 302 5.05 30.30 -11.00
CA HIS A 302 3.86 30.56 -10.18
C HIS A 302 4.11 30.21 -8.70
N PRO A 303 4.77 31.08 -7.92
CA PRO A 303 5.15 30.81 -6.53
C PRO A 303 3.97 30.42 -5.62
N ALA A 304 2.80 31.04 -5.80
CA ALA A 304 1.61 30.68 -5.04
C ALA A 304 1.16 29.21 -5.26
N LEU A 305 1.34 28.68 -6.48
CA LEU A 305 1.06 27.28 -6.77
C LEU A 305 2.14 26.36 -6.20
N ALA A 306 3.40 26.82 -6.18
CA ALA A 306 4.50 26.11 -5.56
C ALA A 306 4.31 25.95 -4.05
N ASP A 307 3.77 26.97 -3.38
CA ASP A 307 3.41 26.90 -1.96
C ASP A 307 2.33 25.86 -1.69
N ILE A 308 1.31 25.77 -2.56
CA ILE A 308 0.28 24.72 -2.45
C ILE A 308 0.90 23.33 -2.65
N LEU A 309 1.81 23.17 -3.61
CA LEU A 309 2.52 21.89 -3.83
C LEU A 309 3.41 21.53 -2.63
N ALA A 310 4.18 22.48 -2.10
CA ALA A 310 5.03 22.28 -0.92
C ALA A 310 4.19 21.98 0.34
N GLY A 311 3.01 22.60 0.46
CA GLY A 311 2.06 22.36 1.54
C GLY A 311 1.49 20.94 1.59
N THR A 312 1.71 20.12 0.55
CA THR A 312 1.36 18.69 0.57
C THR A 312 2.28 17.85 1.46
N GLY A 313 3.38 18.41 1.98
CA GLY A 313 4.29 17.73 2.91
C GLY A 313 4.89 16.46 2.30
N SER A 314 4.90 15.36 3.04
CA SER A 314 5.33 14.04 2.55
C SER A 314 4.21 13.23 1.89
N ALA A 315 3.01 13.79 1.70
CA ALA A 315 1.87 13.05 1.18
C ALA A 315 2.15 12.49 -0.21
N ARG A 316 1.77 11.23 -0.42
CA ARG A 316 1.75 10.64 -1.76
C ARG A 316 0.67 11.31 -2.62
N ILE A 317 0.99 11.66 -3.86
CA ILE A 317 0.07 12.32 -4.79
C ILE A 317 -0.44 11.31 -5.81
N HIS A 318 -1.72 10.94 -5.71
CA HIS A 318 -2.41 10.13 -6.70
C HIS A 318 -3.04 11.03 -7.77
N TYR A 319 -2.43 11.09 -8.95
CA TYR A 319 -2.95 11.85 -10.09
C TYR A 319 -3.89 10.98 -10.91
N THR A 320 -5.20 11.12 -10.75
CA THR A 320 -6.18 10.26 -11.44
C THR A 320 -6.61 10.85 -12.78
N GLY A 321 -7.19 10.02 -13.64
CA GLY A 321 -7.80 10.45 -14.89
C GLY A 321 -8.02 9.31 -15.86
N MET A 322 -8.78 9.55 -16.92
CA MET A 322 -9.06 8.58 -17.97
C MET A 322 -8.01 8.62 -19.09
N GLY A 323 -7.77 7.49 -19.75
CA GLY A 323 -7.07 7.47 -21.04
C GLY A 323 -5.54 7.30 -21.01
N SER A 324 -4.86 7.36 -19.84
CA SER A 324 -3.41 7.08 -19.76
C SER A 324 -3.03 6.29 -18.50
N HIS A 325 -2.73 4.99 -18.68
CA HIS A 325 -2.11 4.17 -17.63
C HIS A 325 -0.66 4.58 -17.32
N TYR A 326 -0.03 5.38 -18.19
CA TYR A 326 1.32 5.88 -17.94
C TYR A 326 1.28 7.08 -16.98
N TRP A 327 0.45 8.08 -17.27
CA TRP A 327 0.41 9.34 -16.52
C TRP A 327 -0.43 9.24 -15.25
N HIS A 328 -1.54 8.50 -15.29
CA HIS A 328 -2.52 8.50 -14.21
C HIS A 328 -2.38 7.31 -13.26
N ALA A 329 -2.80 7.50 -12.02
CA ALA A 329 -3.18 6.46 -11.09
C ALA A 329 -4.50 5.82 -11.58
N ALA A 330 -4.49 4.49 -11.73
CA ALA A 330 -5.63 3.71 -12.23
C ALA A 330 -5.51 2.26 -11.74
N GLY A 331 -5.92 2.01 -10.49
CA GLY A 331 -5.75 0.71 -9.83
C GLY A 331 -4.31 0.21 -9.88
N GLU A 332 -4.13 -1.09 -10.12
CA GLU A 332 -2.81 -1.74 -10.21
C GLU A 332 -2.03 -1.40 -11.50
N ARG A 333 -2.71 -0.91 -12.54
CA ARG A 333 -2.11 -0.70 -13.88
C ARG A 333 -1.59 0.72 -14.11
N GLY A 334 -2.07 1.69 -13.34
CA GLY A 334 -1.66 3.09 -13.47
C GLY A 334 -0.28 3.34 -12.84
N ARG A 335 0.68 3.82 -13.64
CA ARG A 335 2.04 4.13 -13.17
C ARG A 335 2.14 5.44 -12.39
N ASN A 336 1.11 6.29 -12.46
CA ASN A 336 1.03 7.56 -11.74
C ASN A 336 2.28 8.46 -11.95
N TRP A 337 2.83 8.50 -13.17
CA TRP A 337 4.03 9.30 -13.43
C TRP A 337 3.82 10.78 -13.13
N THR A 338 2.64 11.35 -13.37
CA THR A 338 2.40 12.76 -13.06
C THR A 338 2.47 13.03 -11.55
N GLY A 339 1.87 12.16 -10.72
CA GLY A 339 1.95 12.28 -9.27
C GLY A 339 3.40 12.20 -8.76
N ARG A 340 4.18 11.23 -9.27
CA ARG A 340 5.61 11.08 -8.91
C ARG A 340 6.45 12.29 -9.33
N LEU A 341 6.17 12.87 -10.50
CA LEU A 341 6.88 14.06 -10.95
C LEU A 341 6.50 15.29 -10.11
N LEU A 342 5.25 15.41 -9.64
CA LEU A 342 4.86 16.44 -8.69
C LEU A 342 5.58 16.29 -7.35
N GLU A 343 5.71 15.05 -6.84
CA GLU A 343 6.50 14.74 -5.63
C GLU A 343 7.98 15.11 -5.82
N LEU A 344 8.55 14.87 -7.00
CA LEU A 344 9.92 15.28 -7.31
C LEU A 344 10.07 16.80 -7.38
N VAL A 345 9.16 17.53 -8.06
CA VAL A 345 9.19 19.01 -8.07
C VAL A 345 9.04 19.56 -6.66
N ARG A 346 8.19 18.97 -5.83
CA ARG A 346 8.06 19.33 -4.42
C ARG A 346 9.40 19.16 -3.67
N ALA A 347 10.08 18.04 -3.87
CA ALA A 347 11.39 17.80 -3.26
C ALA A 347 12.44 18.83 -3.72
N GLU A 348 12.44 19.20 -5.01
CA GLU A 348 13.29 20.27 -5.56
C GLU A 348 13.00 21.61 -4.89
N LEU A 349 11.72 22.01 -4.79
CA LEU A 349 11.32 23.24 -4.10
C LEU A 349 11.75 23.27 -2.63
N HIS A 350 11.70 22.13 -1.93
CA HIS A 350 12.20 22.03 -0.56
C HIS A 350 13.73 22.15 -0.49
N ALA A 351 14.45 21.49 -1.40
CA ALA A 351 15.90 21.58 -1.47
C ALA A 351 16.37 23.02 -1.78
N GLU A 352 15.69 23.72 -2.70
CA GLU A 352 15.93 25.14 -3.00
C GLU A 352 15.71 26.03 -1.77
N ARG A 353 14.59 25.84 -1.05
CA ARG A 353 14.29 26.58 0.19
C ARG A 353 15.31 26.33 1.30
N LEU A 354 15.94 25.16 1.31
CA LEU A 354 17.02 24.80 2.23
C LEU A 354 18.40 25.24 1.75
N GLY A 355 18.53 25.80 0.54
CA GLY A 355 19.81 26.20 -0.04
C GLY A 355 20.70 25.02 -0.43
N LEU A 356 20.11 23.85 -0.73
CA LEU A 356 20.83 22.61 -1.06
C LEU A 356 20.98 22.39 -2.57
N VAL A 357 20.33 23.20 -3.40
CA VAL A 357 20.48 23.16 -4.86
C VAL A 357 21.54 24.19 -5.26
N MET A 358 22.57 23.73 -5.96
CA MET A 358 23.59 24.59 -6.59
C MET A 358 23.01 25.11 -7.91
N ASP A 359 23.15 26.41 -8.19
CA ASP A 359 22.79 26.96 -9.50
C ASP A 359 23.57 26.23 -10.61
N ASP A 360 22.86 25.82 -11.67
CA ASP A 360 23.42 25.22 -12.90
C ASP A 360 24.27 26.22 -13.72
#